data_AF-A0A4R0KB58-F1
#
_entry.id   AF-A0A4R0KB58-F1
#
_cell.length_a   1.000
_cell.length_b   1.000
_cell.length_c   1.000
_cell.angle_alpha   90.00
_cell.angle_beta   90.00
_cell.angle_gamma   90.00
#
_symmetry.space_group_name_H-M   'P 1'
#
loop_
_entity.id
_entity.type
_entity.pdbx_description
1 polymer ?
#
loop_
_entity_poly.entity_id
_entity_poly.type
_entity_poly.pdbx_seq_one_letter_code
_entity_poly.pdbx_strand_id
1 'polypeptide(L)'
;MPGGRLTHDDRREIASGLAAGLGYAEIARQLDRPTSTISREVARNGGARGYRADHAHYSTASRARRSAGKATNHADLQSGGDHQVRDFIERFATMMVEGGLPRMASRVLARLYTSDSRSLTAADLVRELRVSPASISTAVGYLEQVGMVHREPDPQRRLQHYVIADDVWLQAWKVSARTNLNWAETATEGAALLGPDTPAGERLTHMADFFHRLGEDMSGGPTVELTDDALTTLAALIHAGRPLSADQLSTALEWPPDRLAEALSNATKYAEYTDPVVLDQPTPGTYQAIPTPGRLTASQRAAVAPTPAAADA
;
A
#
# COMPACT_ATOMS: atom_id res chain seq x y z
N MET A 1 18.12 36.10 17.85
CA MET A 1 17.37 35.94 16.58
C MET A 1 17.22 34.44 16.31
N PRO A 2 16.14 33.77 16.69
CA PRO A 2 16.02 32.33 16.46
C PRO A 2 15.59 32.10 15.00
N GLY A 3 16.54 32.24 14.08
CA GLY A 3 16.36 32.19 12.62
C GLY A 3 16.77 30.86 11.99
N GLY A 4 16.53 29.74 12.68
CA GLY A 4 16.77 28.41 12.15
C GLY A 4 15.70 27.96 11.16
N ARG A 5 16.02 26.95 10.32
CA ARG A 5 15.00 26.22 9.54
C ARG A 5 14.03 25.57 10.51
N LEU A 6 12.73 25.61 10.22
CA LEU A 6 11.73 24.88 11.00
C LEU A 6 12.15 23.40 11.10
N THR A 7 12.08 22.83 12.29
CA THR A 7 12.38 21.43 12.55
C THR A 7 11.19 20.54 12.13
N HIS A 8 11.30 19.21 12.30
CA HIS A 8 10.13 18.35 12.12
C HIS A 8 9.08 18.61 13.21
N ASP A 9 9.53 18.78 14.45
CA ASP A 9 8.69 19.04 15.61
C ASP A 9 7.97 20.38 15.51
N ASP A 10 8.67 21.44 15.10
CA ASP A 10 8.06 22.75 14.82
C ASP A 10 6.90 22.59 13.81
N ARG A 11 7.04 21.70 12.81
CA ARG A 11 5.99 21.47 11.82
C ARG A 11 4.82 20.65 12.36
N ARG A 12 5.05 19.72 13.28
CA ARG A 12 3.98 18.97 13.97
C ARG A 12 3.14 19.90 14.85
N GLU A 13 3.79 20.83 15.54
CA GLU A 13 3.13 21.85 16.33
C GLU A 13 2.34 22.85 15.47
N ILE A 14 2.86 23.26 14.30
CA ILE A 14 2.07 24.05 13.33
C ILE A 14 0.81 23.28 12.90
N ALA A 15 0.94 21.99 12.57
CA ALA A 15 -0.20 21.18 12.14
C ALA A 15 -1.25 21.01 13.25
N SER A 16 -0.81 20.76 14.48
CA SER A 16 -1.68 20.67 15.66
C SER A 16 -2.39 22.00 15.93
N GLY A 17 -1.68 23.12 15.90
CA GLY A 17 -2.26 24.45 16.09
C GLY A 17 -3.29 24.82 15.02
N LEU A 18 -3.05 24.45 13.75
CA LEU A 18 -4.03 24.65 12.68
C LEU A 18 -5.27 23.77 12.84
N ALA A 19 -5.10 22.52 13.25
CA ALA A 19 -6.22 21.61 13.54
C ALA A 19 -7.06 22.10 14.73
N ALA A 20 -6.43 22.73 15.72
CA ALA A 20 -7.09 23.39 16.84
C ALA A 20 -7.70 24.77 16.47
N GLY A 21 -7.62 25.21 15.21
CA GLY A 21 -8.20 26.47 14.73
C GLY A 21 -7.42 27.72 15.15
N LEU A 22 -6.18 27.58 15.62
CA LEU A 22 -5.35 28.71 16.01
C LEU A 22 -4.92 29.53 14.79
N GLY A 23 -4.86 30.86 14.95
CA GLY A 23 -4.34 31.76 13.93
C GLY A 23 -2.81 31.68 13.80
N TYR A 24 -2.26 32.04 12.64
CA TYR A 24 -0.81 31.92 12.38
C TYR A 24 0.08 32.70 13.37
N ALA A 25 -0.40 33.83 13.91
CA ALA A 25 0.33 34.64 14.89
C ALA A 25 0.39 33.95 16.27
N GLU A 26 -0.66 33.20 16.62
CA GLU A 26 -0.75 32.42 17.86
C GLU A 26 0.27 31.27 17.84
N ILE A 27 0.26 30.50 16.74
CA ILE A 27 1.19 29.40 16.46
C ILE A 27 2.64 29.89 16.44
N ALA A 28 2.88 31.04 15.81
CA ALA A 28 4.19 31.66 15.73
C ALA A 28 4.76 32.04 17.11
N ARG A 29 3.91 32.55 18.00
CA ARG A 29 4.28 32.88 19.39
C ARG A 29 4.58 31.63 20.22
N GLN A 30 3.81 30.56 20.05
CA GLN A 30 4.06 29.28 20.74
C GLN A 30 5.41 28.67 20.35
N LEU A 31 5.79 28.79 19.08
CA LEU A 31 7.03 28.24 18.53
C LEU A 31 8.26 29.15 18.69
N ASP A 32 8.09 30.34 19.24
CA ASP A 32 9.10 31.42 19.21
C ASP A 32 9.67 31.62 17.79
N ARG A 33 8.77 31.83 16.82
CA ARG A 33 9.08 32.05 15.40
C ARG A 33 8.36 33.28 14.86
N PRO A 34 8.89 33.94 13.82
CA PRO A 34 8.15 34.99 13.13
C PRO A 34 6.88 34.45 12.46
N THR A 35 5.77 35.19 12.55
CA THR A 35 4.50 34.85 11.88
C THR A 35 4.63 34.66 10.37
N SER A 36 5.53 35.41 9.73
CA SER A 36 5.85 35.29 8.30
C SER A 36 6.52 33.96 7.94
N THR A 37 7.21 33.30 8.90
CA THR A 37 7.79 31.96 8.71
C THR A 37 6.69 30.92 8.67
N ILE A 38 5.76 30.97 9.62
CA ILE A 38 4.61 30.06 9.68
C ILE A 38 3.71 30.24 8.46
N SER A 39 3.35 31.48 8.13
CA SER A 39 2.52 31.79 6.96
C SER A 39 3.13 31.28 5.65
N ARG A 40 4.42 31.50 5.41
CA ARG A 40 5.11 31.02 4.20
C ARG A 40 5.27 29.51 4.18
N GLU A 41 5.52 28.88 5.32
CA GLU A 41 5.61 27.42 5.41
C GLU A 41 4.26 26.78 5.10
N VAL A 42 3.19 27.28 5.71
CA VAL A 42 1.83 26.77 5.52
C VAL A 42 1.38 27.00 4.08
N ALA A 43 1.56 28.20 3.52
CA ALA A 43 1.23 28.51 2.13
C ALA A 43 1.99 27.62 1.12
N ARG A 44 3.25 27.29 1.41
CA ARG A 44 4.10 26.47 0.52
C ARG A 44 3.79 24.98 0.58
N ASN A 45 3.09 24.50 1.62
CA ASN A 45 2.90 23.07 1.88
C ASN A 45 1.43 22.69 2.12
N GLY A 46 0.49 23.25 1.34
CA GLY A 46 -0.93 22.80 1.40
C GLY A 46 -1.93 23.87 1.84
N GLY A 47 -1.48 24.99 2.42
CA GLY A 47 -2.37 25.99 3.06
C GLY A 47 -2.98 25.47 4.37
N ALA A 48 -3.67 26.33 5.14
CA ALA A 48 -4.14 25.97 6.50
C ALA A 48 -4.96 24.68 6.58
N ARG A 49 -5.85 24.43 5.60
CA ARG A 49 -6.72 23.25 5.59
C ARG A 49 -6.02 21.97 5.10
N GLY A 50 -4.91 22.09 4.38
CA GLY A 50 -4.17 20.97 3.78
C GLY A 50 -2.78 20.77 4.35
N TYR A 51 -2.41 21.50 5.40
CA TYR A 51 -1.07 21.48 5.94
C TYR A 51 -0.79 20.17 6.70
N ARG A 52 0.25 19.45 6.28
CA ARG A 52 0.73 18.22 6.94
C ARG A 52 2.21 18.32 7.27
N ALA A 53 2.55 18.03 8.53
CA ALA A 53 3.90 18.18 9.06
C ALA A 53 4.93 17.26 8.36
N ASP A 54 4.58 15.99 8.14
CA ASP A 54 5.41 15.02 7.44
C ASP A 54 5.69 15.47 6.00
N HIS A 55 4.64 15.85 5.27
CA HIS A 55 4.75 16.36 3.90
C HIS A 55 5.68 17.59 3.82
N ALA A 56 5.53 18.56 4.72
CA ALA A 56 6.35 19.77 4.78
C ALA A 56 7.83 19.47 5.15
N HIS A 57 8.06 18.47 6.00
CA HIS A 57 9.41 18.03 6.37
C HIS A 57 10.12 17.32 5.22
N TYR A 58 9.48 16.33 4.59
CA TYR A 58 10.05 15.58 3.48
C TYR A 58 10.27 16.43 2.22
N SER A 59 9.36 17.36 1.92
CA SER A 59 9.51 18.29 0.77
C SER A 59 10.71 19.22 0.94
N THR A 60 11.04 19.59 2.18
CA THR A 60 12.18 20.43 2.53
C THR A 60 13.50 19.67 2.41
N ALA A 61 13.52 18.39 2.80
CA ALA A 61 14.68 17.52 2.63
C ALA A 61 14.94 17.15 1.15
N SER A 62 13.90 16.91 0.35
CA SER A 62 14.01 16.67 -1.10
C SER A 62 14.58 17.88 -1.85
N ARG A 63 14.14 19.10 -1.51
CA ARG A 63 14.68 20.35 -2.08
C ARG A 63 16.14 20.61 -1.71
N ALA A 64 16.53 20.30 -0.47
CA ALA A 64 17.92 20.43 -0.03
C ALA A 64 18.86 19.50 -0.82
N ARG A 65 18.42 18.26 -1.08
CA ARG A 65 19.18 17.29 -1.91
C ARG A 65 19.39 17.78 -3.35
N ARG A 66 18.39 18.43 -3.96
CA ARG A 66 18.52 19.05 -5.28
C ARG A 66 19.49 20.24 -5.33
N SER A 67 19.65 20.96 -4.22
CA SER A 67 20.57 22.11 -4.15
C SER A 67 22.02 21.71 -3.89
N ALA A 68 22.25 20.62 -3.16
CA ALA A 68 23.60 20.12 -2.88
C ALA A 68 24.28 19.54 -4.14
N GLY A 69 23.49 19.00 -5.08
CA GLY A 69 23.97 18.48 -6.36
C GLY A 69 24.11 19.52 -7.49
N LYS A 70 24.32 20.81 -7.20
CA LYS A 70 24.47 21.84 -8.27
C LYS A 70 25.88 22.41 -8.38
N ALA A 71 26.83 21.98 -7.54
CA ALA A 71 28.15 22.59 -7.45
C ALA A 71 29.31 21.62 -7.71
N THR A 72 29.19 20.71 -8.67
CA THR A 72 30.34 20.03 -9.30
C THR A 72 29.96 19.60 -10.72
N ASN A 73 30.80 19.92 -11.70
CA ASN A 73 30.62 19.72 -13.15
C ASN A 73 29.73 18.53 -13.54
N HIS A 74 28.48 18.82 -13.94
CA HIS A 74 27.37 17.86 -14.03
C HIS A 74 26.98 17.41 -15.45
N ALA A 75 27.61 17.94 -16.51
CA ALA A 75 27.13 17.72 -17.88
C ALA A 75 27.36 16.29 -18.41
N ASP A 76 28.53 15.69 -18.14
CA ASP A 76 28.87 14.37 -18.71
C ASP A 76 28.33 13.17 -17.89
N LEU A 77 28.16 13.33 -16.57
CA LEU A 77 27.65 12.26 -15.70
C LEU A 77 26.11 12.17 -15.68
N GLN A 78 25.40 13.28 -15.95
CA GLN A 78 23.93 13.27 -16.02
C GLN A 78 23.42 12.57 -17.29
N SER A 79 24.13 12.70 -18.41
CA SER A 79 23.68 12.11 -19.67
C SER A 79 23.76 10.57 -19.67
N GLY A 80 24.70 9.98 -18.93
CA GLY A 80 24.82 8.52 -18.76
C GLY A 80 23.77 7.93 -17.81
N GLY A 81 23.51 8.60 -16.68
CA GLY A 81 22.48 8.18 -15.72
C GLY A 81 21.06 8.29 -16.29
N ASP A 82 20.77 9.40 -16.98
CA ASP A 82 19.46 9.63 -17.60
C ASP A 82 19.18 8.69 -18.79
N HIS A 83 20.22 8.18 -19.46
CA HIS A 83 20.08 7.13 -20.47
C HIS A 83 19.82 5.77 -19.81
N GLN A 84 20.58 5.40 -18.78
CA GLN A 84 20.40 4.12 -18.10
C GLN A 84 19.01 3.98 -17.44
N VAL A 85 18.48 5.08 -16.87
CA VAL A 85 17.12 5.12 -16.32
C VAL A 85 16.07 4.99 -17.44
N ARG A 86 16.25 5.68 -18.58
CA ARG A 86 15.36 5.53 -19.73
C ARG A 86 15.35 4.12 -20.29
N ASP A 87 16.51 3.49 -20.42
CA ASP A 87 16.63 2.11 -20.89
C ASP A 87 16.00 1.12 -19.92
N PHE A 88 16.09 1.37 -18.60
CA PHE A 88 15.36 0.58 -17.61
C PHE A 88 13.84 0.76 -17.75
N ILE A 89 13.34 1.99 -17.89
CA ILE A 89 11.91 2.28 -18.05
C ILE A 89 11.35 1.56 -19.27
N GLU A 90 12.04 1.61 -20.41
CA GLU A 90 11.58 0.94 -21.62
C GLU A 90 11.67 -0.60 -21.49
N ARG A 91 12.72 -1.16 -20.87
CA ARG A 91 12.75 -2.61 -20.57
C ARG A 91 11.64 -3.04 -19.62
N PHE A 92 11.35 -2.25 -18.60
CA PHE A 92 10.28 -2.54 -17.64
C PHE A 92 8.90 -2.46 -18.31
N ALA A 93 8.70 -1.49 -19.19
CA ALA A 93 7.50 -1.42 -20.03
C ALA A 93 7.38 -2.62 -20.98
N THR A 94 8.47 -3.07 -21.60
CA THR A 94 8.47 -4.26 -22.47
C THR A 94 8.04 -5.51 -21.71
N MET A 95 8.55 -5.73 -20.49
CA MET A 95 8.14 -6.87 -19.65
C MET A 95 6.61 -6.85 -19.38
N MET A 96 6.04 -5.69 -19.08
CA MET A 96 4.58 -5.58 -18.88
C MET A 96 3.78 -5.86 -20.15
N VAL A 97 4.31 -5.49 -21.32
CA VAL A 97 3.70 -5.81 -22.62
C VAL A 97 3.71 -7.32 -22.88
N GLU A 98 4.82 -8.00 -22.55
CA GLU A 98 4.90 -9.46 -22.63
C GLU A 98 3.90 -10.14 -21.68
N GLY A 99 3.60 -9.51 -20.54
CA GLY A 99 2.52 -9.89 -19.63
C GLY A 99 1.10 -9.55 -20.11
N GLY A 100 0.94 -9.00 -21.31
CA GLY A 100 -0.37 -8.75 -21.94
C GLY A 100 -0.94 -7.34 -21.75
N LEU A 101 -0.22 -6.41 -21.09
CA LEU A 101 -0.69 -5.03 -20.95
C LEU A 101 -0.54 -4.25 -22.28
N PRO A 102 -1.46 -3.32 -22.59
CA PRO A 102 -1.29 -2.42 -23.72
C PRO A 102 0.01 -1.61 -23.63
N ARG A 103 0.68 -1.41 -24.77
CA ARG A 103 1.99 -0.73 -24.84
C ARG A 103 2.02 0.63 -24.13
N MET A 104 1.00 1.45 -24.33
CA MET A 104 0.95 2.78 -23.68
C MET A 104 0.61 2.72 -22.19
N ALA A 105 -0.24 1.78 -21.76
CA ALA A 105 -0.51 1.55 -20.34
C ALA A 105 0.76 1.11 -19.60
N SER A 106 1.54 0.21 -20.22
CA SER A 106 2.84 -0.24 -19.70
C SER A 106 3.84 0.90 -19.54
N ARG A 107 3.93 1.81 -20.51
CA ARG A 107 4.81 2.99 -20.43
C ARG A 107 4.36 3.99 -19.36
N VAL A 108 3.06 4.17 -19.18
CA VAL A 108 2.50 5.00 -18.11
C VAL A 108 2.83 4.43 -16.74
N LEU A 109 2.62 3.12 -16.52
CA LEU A 109 2.98 2.46 -15.27
C LEU A 109 4.49 2.52 -15.00
N ALA A 110 5.32 2.16 -15.99
CA ALA A 110 6.76 2.21 -15.84
C ALA A 110 7.23 3.62 -15.43
N ARG A 111 6.59 4.66 -15.96
CA ARG A 111 6.91 6.04 -15.60
C ARG A 111 6.43 6.42 -14.20
N LEU A 112 5.23 6.01 -13.81
CA LEU A 112 4.73 6.23 -12.46
C LEU A 112 5.63 5.54 -11.41
N TYR A 113 6.10 4.32 -11.68
CA TYR A 113 6.96 3.54 -10.75
C TYR A 113 8.37 4.11 -10.60
N THR A 114 8.88 4.75 -11.66
CA THR A 114 10.26 5.28 -11.71
C THR A 114 10.31 6.78 -11.47
N SER A 115 9.17 7.41 -11.17
CA SER A 115 9.09 8.82 -10.84
C SER A 115 9.52 9.05 -9.39
N ASP A 116 10.40 10.02 -9.16
CA ASP A 116 10.71 10.52 -7.81
C ASP A 116 9.52 11.22 -7.15
N SER A 117 8.47 11.52 -7.91
CA SER A 117 7.21 12.09 -7.44
C SER A 117 6.18 10.98 -7.22
N ARG A 118 5.56 10.95 -6.03
CA ARG A 118 4.54 9.97 -5.64
C ARG A 118 3.28 9.96 -6.53
N SER A 119 3.08 11.02 -7.31
CA SER A 119 1.94 11.17 -8.23
C SER A 119 2.37 11.95 -9.46
N LEU A 120 1.77 11.68 -10.63
CA LEU A 120 1.96 12.47 -11.84
C LEU A 120 0.62 12.98 -12.37
N THR A 121 0.60 14.19 -12.92
CA THR A 121 -0.59 14.69 -13.64
C THR A 121 -0.62 14.16 -15.07
N ALA A 122 -1.77 14.25 -15.74
CA ALA A 122 -1.86 13.97 -17.18
C ALA A 122 -0.86 14.81 -18.00
N ALA A 123 -0.64 16.07 -17.61
CA ALA A 123 0.30 16.96 -18.28
C ALA A 123 1.76 16.51 -18.07
N ASP A 124 2.09 15.99 -16.89
CA ASP A 124 3.41 15.42 -16.62
C ASP A 124 3.65 14.18 -17.47
N LEU A 125 2.68 13.27 -17.53
CA LEU A 125 2.77 12.06 -18.36
C LEU A 125 2.93 12.39 -19.85
N VAL A 126 2.17 13.37 -20.37
CA VAL A 126 2.31 13.87 -21.75
C VAL A 126 3.72 14.39 -22.01
N ARG A 127 4.24 15.22 -21.11
CA ARG A 127 5.56 15.87 -21.22
C ARG A 127 6.69 14.83 -21.15
N GLU A 128 6.59 13.89 -20.24
CA GLU A 128 7.66 12.95 -19.91
C GLU A 128 7.69 11.77 -20.89
N LEU A 129 6.54 11.26 -21.31
CA LEU A 129 6.45 10.18 -22.31
C LEU A 129 6.47 10.70 -23.75
N ARG A 130 6.34 12.01 -23.95
CA ARG A 130 6.30 12.68 -25.27
C ARG A 130 5.22 12.11 -26.19
N VAL A 131 4.01 11.95 -25.65
CA VAL A 131 2.85 11.40 -26.37
C VAL A 131 1.65 12.35 -26.28
N SER A 132 0.61 12.10 -27.09
CA SER A 132 -0.58 12.94 -27.08
C SER A 132 -1.39 12.83 -25.78
N PRO A 133 -2.12 13.89 -25.37
CA PRO A 133 -3.05 13.82 -24.25
C PRO A 133 -4.10 12.73 -24.41
N ALA A 134 -4.60 12.49 -25.62
CA ALA A 134 -5.57 11.43 -25.90
C ALA A 134 -5.00 10.04 -25.59
N SER A 135 -3.74 9.78 -25.97
CA SER A 135 -3.05 8.52 -25.67
C SER A 135 -2.90 8.29 -24.17
N ILE A 136 -2.63 9.35 -23.40
CA ILE A 136 -2.58 9.27 -21.93
C ILE A 136 -3.97 8.99 -21.37
N SER A 137 -5.01 9.69 -21.82
CA SER A 137 -6.38 9.47 -21.33
C SER A 137 -6.87 8.04 -21.58
N THR A 138 -6.62 7.48 -22.76
CA THR A 138 -6.97 6.08 -23.07
C THR A 138 -6.19 5.10 -22.20
N ALA A 139 -4.88 5.30 -22.05
CA ALA A 139 -4.04 4.41 -21.25
C ALA A 139 -4.41 4.45 -19.77
N VAL A 140 -4.62 5.64 -19.20
CA VAL A 140 -5.07 5.83 -17.83
C VAL A 140 -6.46 5.24 -17.63
N GLY A 141 -7.40 5.47 -18.54
CA GLY A 141 -8.75 4.90 -18.42
C GLY A 141 -8.74 3.37 -18.37
N TYR A 142 -7.90 2.73 -19.20
CA TYR A 142 -7.66 1.30 -19.11
C TYR A 142 -7.07 0.90 -17.74
N LEU A 143 -6.03 1.60 -17.28
CA LEU A 143 -5.38 1.30 -16.00
C LEU A 143 -6.30 1.49 -14.79
N GLU A 144 -7.19 2.48 -14.82
CA GLU A 144 -8.23 2.65 -13.81
C GLU A 144 -9.25 1.50 -13.85
N GLN A 145 -9.67 1.08 -15.03
CA GLN A 145 -10.61 -0.03 -15.20
C GLN A 145 -10.04 -1.34 -14.65
N VAL A 146 -8.74 -1.59 -14.82
CA VAL A 146 -8.07 -2.77 -14.27
C VAL A 146 -7.55 -2.57 -12.84
N GLY A 147 -7.85 -1.44 -12.20
CA GLY A 147 -7.50 -1.16 -10.79
C GLY A 147 -6.02 -0.89 -10.54
N MET A 148 -5.24 -0.56 -11.58
CA MET A 148 -3.80 -0.33 -11.48
C MET A 148 -3.42 1.14 -11.22
N VAL A 149 -4.35 2.08 -11.37
CA VAL A 149 -4.12 3.51 -11.10
C VAL A 149 -5.39 4.09 -10.49
N HIS A 150 -5.22 5.01 -9.54
CA HIS A 150 -6.31 5.83 -9.03
C HIS A 150 -6.09 7.32 -9.26
N ARG A 151 -7.20 8.05 -9.36
CA ARG A 151 -7.22 9.51 -9.40
C ARG A 151 -7.36 10.05 -7.99
N GLU A 152 -6.39 10.83 -7.57
CA GLU A 152 -6.49 11.64 -6.37
C GLU A 152 -6.78 13.11 -6.74
N PRO A 153 -7.73 13.76 -6.06
CA PRO A 153 -7.91 15.20 -6.20
C PRO A 153 -6.80 15.96 -5.48
N ASP A 154 -6.07 16.82 -6.21
CA ASP A 154 -5.16 17.79 -5.59
C ASP A 154 -5.98 18.87 -4.85
N PRO A 155 -5.80 19.04 -3.52
CA PRO A 155 -6.53 20.05 -2.73
C PRO A 155 -6.17 21.49 -3.09
N GLN A 156 -5.02 21.74 -3.74
CA GLN A 156 -4.49 23.07 -4.01
C GLN A 156 -4.74 23.57 -5.44
N ARG A 157 -4.72 22.66 -6.43
CA ARG A 157 -5.01 22.97 -7.84
C ARG A 157 -6.01 21.94 -8.29
N ARG A 158 -7.11 22.33 -8.94
CA ARG A 158 -8.18 21.42 -9.40
C ARG A 158 -7.75 20.40 -10.49
N LEU A 159 -6.50 19.94 -10.47
CA LEU A 159 -5.92 18.99 -11.40
C LEU A 159 -6.01 17.59 -10.78
N GLN A 160 -6.31 16.61 -11.61
CA GLN A 160 -6.31 15.21 -11.19
C GLN A 160 -4.88 14.67 -11.21
N HIS A 161 -4.48 14.03 -10.11
CA HIS A 161 -3.20 13.37 -9.96
C HIS A 161 -3.39 11.87 -10.08
N TYR A 162 -2.49 11.19 -10.79
CA TYR A 162 -2.47 9.74 -10.90
C TYR A 162 -1.46 9.18 -9.93
N VAL A 163 -1.93 8.25 -9.10
CA VAL A 163 -1.15 7.56 -8.08
C VAL A 163 -1.21 6.07 -8.38
N ILE A 164 -0.09 5.38 -8.21
CA ILE A 164 -0.06 3.91 -8.19
C ILE A 164 -0.76 3.50 -6.90
N ALA A 165 -1.84 2.75 -6.99
CA ALA A 165 -2.51 2.24 -5.81
C ALA A 165 -1.51 1.46 -4.92
N ASP A 166 -1.55 1.66 -3.61
CA ASP A 166 -0.67 0.93 -2.70
C ASP A 166 -0.88 -0.60 -2.78
N ASP A 167 -1.99 -1.04 -3.39
CA ASP A 167 -2.40 -2.42 -3.60
C ASP A 167 -2.45 -2.85 -5.08
N VAL A 168 -1.82 -2.12 -6.03
CA VAL A 168 -1.89 -2.43 -7.49
C VAL A 168 -1.59 -3.89 -7.80
N TRP A 169 -0.54 -4.43 -7.19
CA TRP A 169 -0.16 -5.83 -7.40
C TRP A 169 -1.19 -6.78 -6.81
N LEU A 170 -1.75 -6.45 -5.65
CA LEU A 170 -2.80 -7.23 -5.01
C LEU A 170 -4.12 -7.19 -5.80
N GLN A 171 -4.49 -6.05 -6.39
CA GLN A 171 -5.70 -5.91 -7.23
C GLN A 171 -5.53 -6.58 -8.59
N ALA A 172 -4.41 -6.38 -9.27
CA ALA A 172 -4.10 -7.06 -10.53
C ALA A 172 -4.11 -8.60 -10.35
N TRP A 173 -3.56 -9.06 -9.23
CA TRP A 173 -3.57 -10.46 -8.83
C TRP A 173 -5.00 -10.99 -8.57
N LYS A 174 -5.86 -10.23 -7.85
CA LYS A 174 -7.29 -10.57 -7.65
C LYS A 174 -8.08 -10.62 -8.96
N VAL A 175 -7.89 -9.63 -9.85
CA VAL A 175 -8.56 -9.59 -11.15
C VAL A 175 -8.16 -10.79 -12.01
N SER A 176 -6.87 -11.17 -11.97
CA SER A 176 -6.37 -12.34 -12.67
C SER A 176 -6.94 -13.64 -12.09
N ALA A 177 -6.93 -13.82 -10.76
CA ALA A 177 -7.52 -14.98 -10.09
C ALA A 177 -9.01 -15.15 -10.45
N ARG A 178 -9.79 -14.06 -10.39
CA ARG A 178 -11.22 -14.06 -10.73
C ARG A 178 -11.48 -14.39 -12.19
N THR A 179 -10.62 -13.91 -13.09
CA THR A 179 -10.70 -14.25 -14.51
C THR A 179 -10.46 -15.75 -14.71
N ASN A 180 -9.42 -16.33 -14.09
CA ASN A 180 -9.14 -17.77 -14.19
C ASN A 180 -10.30 -18.62 -13.64
N LEU A 181 -10.89 -18.25 -12.50
CA LEU A 181 -12.07 -18.96 -11.96
C LEU A 181 -13.28 -18.90 -12.90
N ASN A 182 -13.52 -17.75 -13.54
CA ASN A 182 -14.60 -17.61 -14.52
C ASN A 182 -14.37 -18.47 -15.77
N TRP A 183 -13.12 -18.60 -16.22
CA TRP A 183 -12.76 -19.53 -17.29
C TRP A 183 -13.01 -20.98 -16.89
N ALA A 184 -12.75 -21.34 -15.63
CA ALA A 184 -13.02 -22.67 -15.12
C ALA A 184 -14.52 -22.98 -15.10
N GLU A 185 -15.33 -22.07 -14.54
CA GLU A 185 -16.80 -22.20 -14.48
C GLU A 185 -17.42 -22.34 -15.88
N THR A 186 -17.04 -21.45 -16.80
CA THR A 186 -17.52 -21.51 -18.20
C THR A 186 -17.12 -22.80 -18.90
N ALA A 187 -15.92 -23.32 -18.62
CA ALA A 187 -15.46 -24.58 -19.18
C ALA A 187 -16.22 -25.78 -18.59
N THR A 188 -16.54 -25.77 -17.29
CA THR A 188 -17.38 -26.79 -16.64
C THR A 188 -18.78 -26.83 -17.25
N GLU A 189 -19.41 -25.66 -17.44
CA GLU A 189 -20.71 -25.57 -18.11
C GLU A 189 -20.64 -26.11 -19.54
N GLY A 190 -19.62 -25.73 -20.30
CA GLY A 190 -19.42 -26.21 -21.66
C GLY A 190 -19.19 -27.72 -21.74
N ALA A 191 -18.45 -28.30 -20.79
CA ALA A 191 -18.24 -29.74 -20.71
C ALA A 191 -19.54 -30.51 -20.45
N ALA A 192 -20.40 -29.98 -19.57
CA ALA A 192 -21.72 -30.55 -19.30
C ALA A 192 -22.65 -30.47 -20.52
N LEU A 193 -22.65 -29.34 -21.24
CA LEU A 193 -23.48 -29.14 -22.42
C LEU A 193 -23.07 -30.00 -23.62
N LEU A 194 -21.76 -30.17 -23.84
CA LEU A 194 -21.23 -30.94 -24.96
C LEU A 194 -21.11 -32.44 -24.66
N GLY A 195 -21.36 -32.84 -23.41
CA GLY A 195 -21.22 -34.21 -22.93
C GLY A 195 -19.78 -34.49 -22.48
N PRO A 196 -19.58 -34.89 -21.21
CA PRO A 196 -18.23 -35.06 -20.63
C PRO A 196 -17.42 -36.17 -21.31
N ASP A 197 -18.09 -37.18 -21.89
CA ASP A 197 -17.45 -38.31 -22.59
C ASP A 197 -17.12 -38.00 -24.05
N THR A 198 -17.38 -36.78 -24.53
CA THR A 198 -16.99 -36.37 -25.87
C THR A 198 -15.57 -35.81 -25.87
N PRO A 199 -14.82 -35.88 -26.99
CA PRO A 199 -13.51 -35.24 -27.08
C PRO A 199 -13.53 -33.73 -26.78
N ALA A 200 -14.66 -33.06 -27.02
CA ALA A 200 -14.83 -31.65 -26.69
C ALA A 200 -15.08 -31.44 -25.18
N GLY A 201 -15.90 -32.30 -24.56
CA GLY A 201 -16.10 -32.35 -23.12
C GLY A 201 -14.79 -32.61 -22.38
N GLU A 202 -14.01 -33.61 -22.77
CA GLU A 202 -12.70 -33.92 -22.17
C GLU A 202 -11.73 -32.72 -22.19
N ARG A 203 -11.64 -32.00 -23.31
CA ARG A 203 -10.80 -30.79 -23.41
C ARG A 203 -11.26 -29.69 -22.47
N LEU A 204 -12.58 -29.48 -22.36
CA LEU A 204 -13.16 -28.47 -21.50
C LEU A 204 -13.03 -28.84 -20.01
N THR A 205 -13.16 -30.12 -19.66
CA THR A 205 -12.88 -30.62 -18.31
C THR A 205 -11.43 -30.39 -17.92
N HIS A 206 -10.47 -30.72 -18.80
CA HIS A 206 -9.06 -30.41 -18.55
C HIS A 206 -8.78 -28.91 -18.40
N MET A 207 -9.42 -28.08 -19.21
CA MET A 207 -9.32 -26.63 -19.09
C MET A 207 -9.90 -26.13 -17.76
N ALA A 208 -11.06 -26.64 -17.36
CA ALA A 208 -11.69 -26.32 -16.09
C ALA A 208 -10.79 -26.67 -14.90
N ASP A 209 -10.27 -27.90 -14.86
CA ASP A 209 -9.38 -28.36 -13.80
C ASP A 209 -8.11 -27.51 -13.69
N PHE A 210 -7.50 -27.17 -14.83
CA PHE A 210 -6.29 -26.35 -14.86
C PHE A 210 -6.54 -24.95 -14.31
N PHE A 211 -7.55 -24.25 -14.84
CA PHE A 211 -7.84 -22.87 -14.44
C PHE A 211 -8.45 -22.77 -13.05
N HIS A 212 -9.15 -23.81 -12.59
CA HIS A 212 -9.61 -23.90 -11.21
C HIS A 212 -8.42 -24.00 -10.25
N ARG A 213 -7.49 -24.94 -10.49
CA ARG A 213 -6.27 -25.07 -9.66
C ARG A 213 -5.39 -23.83 -9.72
N LEU A 214 -5.22 -23.25 -10.92
CA LEU A 214 -4.45 -22.01 -11.08
C LEU A 214 -5.14 -20.84 -10.38
N GLY A 215 -6.47 -20.75 -10.45
CA GLY A 215 -7.27 -19.77 -9.73
C GLY A 215 -7.13 -19.91 -8.22
N GLU A 216 -7.17 -21.13 -7.68
CA GLU A 216 -6.94 -21.43 -6.26
C GLU A 216 -5.50 -21.12 -5.81
N ASP A 217 -4.50 -21.53 -6.58
CA ASP A 217 -3.08 -21.25 -6.28
C ASP A 217 -2.76 -19.75 -6.35
N MET A 218 -3.34 -19.04 -7.33
CA MET A 218 -3.28 -17.58 -7.39
C MET A 218 -4.09 -16.99 -6.24
N SER A 219 -5.20 -17.57 -5.81
CA SER A 219 -5.89 -17.15 -4.58
C SER A 219 -5.12 -17.55 -3.30
N GLY A 220 -3.95 -18.19 -3.44
CA GLY A 220 -3.08 -18.69 -2.37
C GLY A 220 -2.24 -17.64 -1.63
N GLY A 221 -2.55 -16.35 -1.77
CA GLY A 221 -2.30 -15.33 -0.75
C GLY A 221 -3.66 -14.91 -0.17
N PRO A 222 -3.79 -14.67 1.15
CA PRO A 222 -5.11 -14.65 1.78
C PRO A 222 -6.04 -13.65 1.08
N THR A 223 -7.26 -14.08 0.75
CA THR A 223 -8.30 -13.15 0.30
C THR A 223 -8.50 -12.07 1.37
N VAL A 224 -9.06 -10.91 1.01
CA VAL A 224 -9.26 -9.81 1.99
C VAL A 224 -10.07 -10.29 3.20
N GLU A 225 -11.06 -11.15 2.97
CA GLU A 225 -11.89 -11.76 4.02
C GLU A 225 -11.10 -12.76 4.88
N LEU A 226 -10.24 -13.60 4.27
CA LEU A 226 -9.39 -14.54 5.01
C LEU A 226 -8.29 -13.83 5.81
N THR A 227 -7.83 -12.67 5.32
CA THR A 227 -6.90 -11.79 6.05
C THR A 227 -7.61 -11.08 7.20
N ASP A 228 -8.84 -10.60 6.99
CA ASP A 228 -9.67 -9.98 8.02
C ASP A 228 -9.99 -10.94 9.16
N ASP A 229 -10.25 -12.22 8.88
CA ASP A 229 -10.53 -13.22 9.92
C ASP A 229 -9.28 -13.51 10.78
N ALA A 230 -8.12 -13.64 10.14
CA ALA A 230 -6.84 -13.79 10.83
C ALA A 230 -6.50 -12.55 11.67
N LEU A 231 -6.67 -11.34 11.12
CA LEU A 231 -6.45 -10.08 11.82
C LEU A 231 -7.44 -9.88 12.99
N THR A 232 -8.70 -10.26 12.82
CA THR A 232 -9.73 -10.21 13.86
C THR A 232 -9.39 -11.18 15.00
N THR A 233 -8.94 -12.39 14.66
CA THR A 233 -8.48 -13.38 15.63
C THR A 233 -7.28 -12.87 16.42
N LEU A 234 -6.29 -12.27 15.74
CA LEU A 234 -5.14 -11.64 16.40
C LEU A 234 -5.56 -10.45 17.26
N ALA A 235 -6.49 -9.61 16.81
CA ALA A 235 -7.02 -8.49 17.58
C ALA A 235 -7.71 -8.96 18.87
N ALA A 236 -8.49 -10.04 18.82
CA ALA A 236 -9.11 -10.64 20.00
C ALA A 236 -8.06 -11.15 21.00
N LEU A 237 -6.99 -11.80 20.51
CA LEU A 237 -5.88 -12.26 21.34
C LEU A 237 -5.08 -11.11 21.97
N ILE A 238 -4.81 -10.04 21.20
CA ILE A 238 -4.17 -8.81 21.71
C ILE A 238 -5.04 -8.19 22.80
N HIS A 239 -6.36 -8.07 22.56
CA HIS A 239 -7.28 -7.49 23.52
C HIS A 239 -7.39 -8.32 24.81
N ALA A 240 -7.40 -9.64 24.70
CA ALA A 240 -7.43 -10.54 25.84
C ALA A 240 -6.17 -10.42 26.72
N GLY A 241 -5.02 -10.07 26.11
CA GLY A 241 -3.75 -9.92 26.82
C GLY A 241 -3.23 -11.19 27.50
N ARG A 242 -3.79 -12.36 27.14
CA ARG A 242 -3.45 -13.67 27.68
C ARG A 242 -3.74 -14.77 26.66
N PRO A 243 -3.13 -15.95 26.78
CA PRO A 243 -3.48 -17.09 25.93
C PRO A 243 -4.95 -17.49 26.04
N LEU A 244 -5.58 -17.82 24.91
CA LEU A 244 -6.95 -18.34 24.81
C LEU A 244 -6.96 -19.68 24.09
N SER A 245 -7.89 -20.58 24.45
CA SER A 245 -8.14 -21.80 23.69
C SER A 245 -8.97 -21.53 22.42
N ALA A 246 -8.98 -22.48 21.48
CA ALA A 246 -9.84 -22.40 20.30
C ALA A 246 -11.33 -22.25 20.68
N ASP A 247 -11.82 -23.02 21.65
CA ASP A 247 -13.21 -22.93 22.11
C ASP A 247 -13.56 -21.56 22.71
N GLN A 248 -12.63 -20.97 23.45
CA GLN A 248 -12.79 -19.63 24.02
C GLN A 248 -12.84 -18.56 22.93
N LEU A 249 -11.98 -18.66 21.92
CA LEU A 249 -11.98 -17.76 20.76
C LEU A 249 -13.25 -17.90 19.92
N SER A 250 -13.68 -19.13 19.66
CA SER A 250 -14.90 -19.42 18.88
C SER A 250 -16.13 -18.87 19.59
N THR A 251 -16.20 -19.06 20.91
CA THR A 251 -17.28 -18.50 21.74
C THR A 251 -17.25 -16.97 21.76
N ALA A 252 -16.07 -16.36 21.92
CA ALA A 252 -15.94 -14.90 22.03
C ALA A 252 -16.19 -14.18 20.70
N LEU A 253 -15.85 -14.80 19.57
CA LEU A 253 -16.05 -14.24 18.23
C LEU A 253 -17.42 -14.62 17.63
N GLU A 254 -18.17 -15.52 18.28
CA GLU A 254 -19.40 -16.12 17.75
C GLU A 254 -19.19 -16.81 16.39
N TRP A 255 -18.03 -17.45 16.22
CA TRP A 255 -17.65 -18.10 14.97
C TRP A 255 -17.76 -19.62 15.04
N PRO A 256 -18.17 -20.29 13.95
CA PRO A 256 -18.07 -21.74 13.85
C PRO A 256 -16.62 -22.22 14.04
N PRO A 257 -16.39 -23.39 14.67
CA PRO A 257 -15.04 -23.93 14.90
C PRO A 257 -14.19 -24.04 13.63
N ASP A 258 -14.79 -24.43 12.51
CA ASP A 258 -14.08 -24.60 11.24
C ASP A 258 -13.53 -23.26 10.70
N ARG A 259 -14.34 -22.19 10.76
CA ARG A 259 -13.91 -20.84 10.38
C ARG A 259 -12.76 -20.34 11.25
N LEU A 260 -12.83 -20.59 12.56
CA LEU A 260 -11.75 -20.22 13.46
C LEU A 260 -10.47 -21.03 13.20
N ALA A 261 -10.59 -22.34 12.98
CA ALA A 261 -9.45 -23.20 12.67
C ALA A 261 -8.73 -22.72 11.40
N GLU A 262 -9.51 -22.34 10.38
CA GLU A 262 -8.99 -21.75 9.15
C GLU A 262 -8.30 -20.40 9.40
N ALA A 263 -8.91 -19.50 10.18
CA ALA A 263 -8.31 -18.21 10.55
C ALA A 263 -6.98 -18.36 11.30
N LEU A 264 -6.88 -19.30 12.24
CA LEU A 264 -5.65 -19.61 12.98
C LEU A 264 -4.56 -20.22 12.08
N SER A 265 -4.96 -21.11 11.17
CA SER A 265 -4.07 -21.69 10.15
C SER A 265 -3.51 -20.59 9.25
N ASN A 266 -4.36 -19.69 8.77
CA ASN A 266 -3.98 -18.57 7.91
C ASN A 266 -3.05 -17.57 8.63
N ALA A 267 -3.34 -17.23 9.88
CA ALA A 267 -2.47 -16.36 10.69
C ALA A 267 -1.06 -16.94 10.89
N THR A 268 -0.93 -18.26 10.91
CA THR A 268 0.37 -18.95 10.98
C THR A 268 1.05 -19.01 9.62
N LYS A 269 0.31 -19.40 8.57
CA LYS A 269 0.82 -19.62 7.21
C LYS A 269 1.26 -18.31 6.55
N TYR A 270 0.57 -17.21 6.82
CA TYR A 270 0.74 -15.91 6.17
C TYR A 270 1.26 -14.83 7.15
N ALA A 271 2.19 -15.20 8.03
CA ALA A 271 2.73 -14.32 9.08
C ALA A 271 3.36 -13.01 8.55
N GLU A 272 3.77 -12.95 7.29
CA GLU A 272 4.29 -11.73 6.66
C GLU A 272 3.21 -10.67 6.42
N TYR A 273 1.93 -11.06 6.36
CA TYR A 273 0.79 -10.18 6.15
C TYR A 273 0.14 -9.71 7.47
N THR A 274 0.58 -10.24 8.60
CA THR A 274 0.06 -9.90 9.94
C THR A 274 1.02 -9.03 10.77
N ASP A 275 2.19 -8.65 10.22
CA ASP A 275 3.10 -7.70 10.86
C ASP A 275 2.35 -6.42 11.29
N PRO A 276 2.52 -5.90 12.52
CA PRO A 276 3.62 -6.16 13.47
C PRO A 276 3.43 -7.33 14.46
N VAL A 277 2.41 -8.18 14.29
CA VAL A 277 2.03 -9.19 15.28
C VAL A 277 1.88 -10.56 14.63
N VAL A 278 2.36 -11.61 15.30
CA VAL A 278 2.23 -12.99 14.84
C VAL A 278 1.49 -13.85 15.86
N LEU A 279 0.88 -14.93 15.37
CA LEU A 279 0.28 -15.95 16.22
C LEU A 279 1.38 -16.82 16.84
N ASP A 280 1.26 -17.09 18.13
CA ASP A 280 2.12 -18.00 18.88
C ASP A 280 1.28 -19.02 19.66
N GLN A 281 1.81 -20.22 19.84
CA GLN A 281 1.18 -21.31 20.59
C GLN A 281 2.04 -21.70 21.78
N PRO A 282 1.82 -21.11 22.96
CA PRO A 282 2.66 -21.37 24.13
C PRO A 282 2.45 -22.79 24.66
N THR A 283 1.24 -23.34 24.50
CA THR A 283 0.94 -24.75 24.76
C THR A 283 0.00 -25.30 23.68
N PRO A 284 -0.01 -26.62 23.45
CA PRO A 284 -0.90 -27.23 22.46
C PRO A 284 -2.36 -26.84 22.70
N GLY A 285 -3.00 -26.24 21.69
CA GLY A 285 -4.40 -25.83 21.75
C GLY A 285 -4.68 -24.49 22.41
N THR A 286 -3.64 -23.74 22.82
CA THR A 286 -3.77 -22.34 23.25
C THR A 286 -3.01 -21.42 22.31
N TYR A 287 -3.56 -20.23 22.11
CA TYR A 287 -3.09 -19.26 21.15
C TYR A 287 -2.89 -17.92 21.83
N GLN A 288 -1.84 -17.21 21.45
CA GLN A 288 -1.59 -15.83 21.88
C GLN A 288 -1.02 -15.02 20.71
N ALA A 289 -1.20 -13.70 20.76
CA ALA A 289 -0.63 -12.80 19.78
C ALA A 289 0.65 -12.17 20.37
N ILE A 290 1.77 -12.29 19.67
CA ILE A 290 3.06 -11.72 20.11
C ILE A 290 3.63 -10.76 19.05
N PRO A 291 4.44 -9.76 19.43
CA PRO A 291 5.18 -8.98 18.45
C PRO A 291 6.05 -9.89 17.58
N THR A 292 6.13 -9.61 16.28
CA THR A 292 7.00 -10.35 15.36
C THR A 292 8.42 -10.49 15.94
N PRO A 293 9.04 -11.69 15.94
CA PRO A 293 10.39 -11.87 16.44
C PRO A 293 11.38 -10.87 15.80
N GLY A 294 12.13 -10.15 16.63
CA GLY A 294 13.10 -9.15 16.18
C GLY A 294 12.57 -7.72 15.99
N ARG A 295 11.25 -7.48 15.98
CA ARG A 295 10.66 -6.12 15.91
C ARG A 295 11.01 -5.27 17.13
N LEU A 296 11.03 -5.89 18.30
CA LEU A 296 11.45 -5.27 19.57
C LEU A 296 12.68 -6.01 20.09
N THR A 297 13.66 -5.25 20.56
CA THR A 297 14.76 -5.81 21.36
C THR A 297 14.23 -6.28 22.72
N ALA A 298 14.97 -7.16 23.39
CA ALA A 298 14.61 -7.60 24.74
C ALA A 298 14.47 -6.42 25.72
N SER A 299 15.34 -5.42 25.59
CA SER A 299 15.29 -4.19 26.40
C SER A 299 14.03 -3.36 26.16
N GLN A 300 13.62 -3.20 24.90
CA GLN A 300 12.39 -2.47 24.55
C GLN A 300 11.15 -3.21 25.06
N ARG A 301 11.10 -4.55 24.92
CA ARG A 301 10.00 -5.35 25.47
C ARG A 301 9.87 -5.19 26.98
N ALA A 302 10.99 -5.22 27.71
CA ALA A 302 10.98 -5.03 29.15
C ALA A 302 10.50 -3.62 29.56
N ALA A 303 10.87 -2.58 28.79
CA ALA A 303 10.51 -1.20 29.09
C ALA A 303 9.01 -0.88 28.88
N VAL A 304 8.32 -1.62 28.00
CA VAL A 304 6.88 -1.43 27.70
C VAL A 304 5.99 -2.53 28.27
N ALA A 305 6.55 -3.46 29.05
CA ALA A 305 5.77 -4.52 29.67
C ALA A 305 4.71 -3.91 30.60
N PRO A 306 3.46 -4.41 30.57
CA PRO A 306 2.42 -3.91 31.46
C PRO A 306 2.86 -4.10 32.91
N THR A 307 2.79 -3.03 33.69
CA THR A 307 3.01 -3.11 35.15
C THR A 307 1.87 -3.96 35.72
N PRO A 308 2.15 -5.01 36.52
CA PRO A 308 1.08 -5.82 37.09
C PRO A 308 0.15 -4.90 37.88
N ALA A 309 -1.16 -4.97 37.58
CA ALA A 309 -2.16 -4.26 38.35
C ALA A 309 -2.00 -4.67 39.82
N ALA A 310 -1.84 -3.69 40.71
CA ALA A 310 -1.91 -3.93 42.13
C ALA A 310 -3.24 -4.63 42.40
N ALA A 311 -3.18 -5.86 42.90
CA ALA A 311 -4.36 -6.55 43.40
C ALA A 311 -4.87 -5.73 44.59
N ASP A 312 -5.95 -4.98 44.39
CA ASP A 312 -6.68 -4.35 45.48
C ASP A 312 -7.21 -5.47 46.39
N ALA A 313 -6.90 -5.31 47.68
CA ALA A 313 -7.26 -6.17 48.80
C ALA A 313 -8.75 -6.12 49.15
#